data_AF-A0AAD7KW06-F1
#
_entry.id   AF-A0AAD7KW06-F1
#
_cell.length_a   1.000
_cell.length_b   1.000
_cell.length_c   1.000
_cell.angle_alpha   90.00
_cell.angle_beta   90.00
_cell.angle_gamma   90.00
#
_symmetry.space_group_name_H-M   'P 1'
#
loop_
_entity.id
_entity.type
_entity.pdbx_description
1 polymer ?
#
loop_
_entity_poly.entity_id
_entity_poly.type
_entity_poly.pdbx_seq_one_letter_code
_entity_poly.pdbx_strand_id
1 'polypeptide(L)'
;MTAYAFLTIVCDGCFSNLRRLPCKPKLRSPSHLAGWIVKNHHLPVANHGYIVLTDSSPVLTDSSPVSLYPISSTEIHCFVAIAGTELPSTSNGELSHYLRTVVAPQIPHELYSVFTSEIDKRSIRTMPSYSMPALPYPTPGALLLGDALNMRLPHGAGGMTVALSDVVIPRDLLSRWHNLNDASSLCTYLQAFYSLRKPMAVTINTLASVVDKIFCTPPTQATKEVREVCFVFFNLKLPFLSTVEPAMALLSGLNPSTMSLVLHILLFAIYGAASVLLPFPSFRRLWIGVILIWRPLDNRMAQDVSALSRPLTMEMCWLLIL
;
A
#
# COMPACT_ATOMS: atom_id res chain seq x y z
N MET A 1 24.34 -18.31 22.69
CA MET A 1 24.59 -19.34 21.65
C MET A 1 25.02 -18.62 20.39
N THR A 2 26.14 -19.03 19.78
CA THR A 2 26.66 -18.43 18.53
C THR A 2 26.58 -19.46 17.41
N ALA A 3 26.19 -19.02 16.21
CA ALA A 3 26.14 -19.84 15.00
C ALA A 3 26.87 -19.12 13.87
N TYR A 4 27.60 -19.87 13.05
CA TYR A 4 28.39 -19.35 11.95
C TYR A 4 27.86 -19.90 10.62
N ALA A 5 27.74 -19.03 9.63
CA ALA A 5 27.28 -19.38 8.29
C ALA A 5 27.96 -18.47 7.26
N PHE A 6 28.10 -18.97 6.03
CA PHE A 6 28.66 -18.21 4.91
C PHE A 6 27.74 -17.09 4.40
N LEU A 7 26.42 -17.28 4.56
CA LEU A 7 25.40 -16.29 4.21
C LEU A 7 24.32 -16.28 5.29
N THR A 8 23.95 -15.09 5.76
CA THR A 8 22.88 -14.84 6.72
C THR A 8 21.75 -14.07 6.05
N ILE A 9 20.56 -14.66 6.01
CA ILE A 9 19.36 -14.00 5.47
C ILE A 9 18.55 -13.42 6.62
N VAL A 10 18.46 -12.09 6.67
CA VAL A 10 17.73 -11.33 7.69
C VAL A 10 16.29 -11.12 7.22
N CYS A 11 15.34 -11.73 7.93
CA CYS A 11 13.92 -11.71 7.63
C CYS A 11 13.04 -11.60 8.89
N ASP A 12 13.52 -10.90 9.92
CA ASP A 12 12.89 -10.69 11.23
C ASP A 12 11.75 -9.64 11.24
N GLY A 13 11.19 -9.34 10.07
CA GLY A 13 9.95 -8.56 9.91
C GLY A 13 10.08 -7.04 10.11
N CYS A 14 8.95 -6.40 10.33
CA CYS A 14 8.84 -4.94 10.37
C CYS A 14 9.64 -4.29 11.53
N PHE A 15 9.79 -4.99 12.64
CA PHE A 15 10.58 -4.56 13.81
C PHE A 15 12.04 -5.05 13.78
N SER A 16 12.57 -5.35 12.59
CA SER A 16 13.91 -5.92 12.44
C SER A 16 14.98 -5.17 13.24
N ASN A 17 15.70 -5.92 14.10
CA ASN A 17 16.83 -5.42 14.88
C ASN A 17 18.12 -5.43 14.07
N LEU A 18 18.25 -6.37 13.14
CA LEU A 18 19.47 -6.62 12.37
C LEU A 18 19.60 -5.74 11.13
N ARG A 19 18.50 -5.18 10.63
CA ARG A 19 18.46 -4.29 9.45
C ARG A 19 19.41 -3.10 9.54
N ARG A 20 19.73 -2.60 10.73
CA ARG A 20 20.64 -1.44 10.90
C ARG A 20 22.06 -1.71 10.42
N LEU A 21 22.44 -2.99 10.31
CA LEU A 21 23.76 -3.40 9.82
C LEU A 21 23.87 -3.17 8.29
N PRO A 22 23.01 -3.79 7.45
CA PRO A 22 23.06 -3.63 6.00
C PRO A 22 22.20 -2.46 5.46
N CYS A 23 21.64 -1.58 6.28
CA CYS A 23 20.80 -0.47 5.81
C CYS A 23 20.74 0.67 6.83
N LYS A 24 20.66 1.93 6.36
CA LYS A 24 20.20 3.07 7.17
C LYS A 24 18.68 3.21 6.99
N PRO A 25 17.86 2.72 7.94
CA PRO A 25 16.43 2.66 7.73
C PRO A 25 15.82 4.06 7.77
N LYS A 26 15.08 4.42 6.71
CA LYS A 26 14.25 5.63 6.66
C LYS A 26 12.80 5.22 6.94
N LEU A 27 12.50 4.87 8.19
CA LEU A 27 11.15 4.50 8.61
C LEU A 27 10.27 5.75 8.70
N ARG A 28 9.06 5.65 8.16
CA ARG A 28 7.96 6.60 8.39
C ARG A 28 6.77 5.84 8.94
N SER A 29 6.10 6.38 9.95
CA SER A 29 4.89 5.80 10.55
C SER A 29 3.72 6.78 10.40
N PRO A 30 3.08 6.85 9.22
CA PRO A 30 2.02 7.83 8.98
C PRO A 30 0.68 7.48 9.62
N SER A 31 0.46 6.22 10.01
CA SER A 31 -0.82 5.75 10.55
C SER A 31 -0.65 4.55 11.48
N HIS A 32 -1.74 4.19 12.14
CA HIS A 32 -1.87 2.99 12.95
C HIS A 32 -3.07 2.17 12.47
N LEU A 33 -2.97 0.86 12.53
CA LEU A 33 -4.10 -0.05 12.33
C LEU A 33 -4.66 -0.45 13.68
N ALA A 34 -5.98 -0.39 13.81
CA ALA A 34 -6.73 -0.98 14.93
C ALA A 34 -7.57 -2.13 14.38
N GLY A 35 -7.30 -3.36 14.80
CA GLY A 35 -7.94 -4.58 14.28
C GLY A 35 -8.51 -5.47 15.37
N TRP A 36 -9.60 -6.17 15.05
CA TRP A 36 -10.27 -7.14 15.91
C TRP A 36 -10.88 -8.27 15.08
N ILE A 37 -11.22 -9.38 15.74
CA ILE A 37 -11.84 -10.54 15.11
C ILE A 37 -13.28 -10.62 15.56
N VAL A 38 -14.19 -10.68 14.59
CA VAL A 38 -15.62 -10.89 14.78
C VAL A 38 -15.95 -12.36 14.56
N LYS A 39 -16.65 -12.97 15.52
CA LYS A 39 -17.02 -14.39 15.47
C LYS A 39 -18.48 -14.57 15.12
N ASN A 40 -18.80 -15.67 14.44
CA ASN A 40 -20.17 -16.12 14.15
C ASN A 40 -21.01 -15.06 13.40
N HIS A 41 -20.38 -14.35 12.47
CA HIS A 41 -21.04 -13.42 11.56
C HIS A 41 -20.70 -13.77 10.12
N HIS A 42 -21.56 -13.34 9.20
CA HIS A 42 -21.35 -13.51 7.76
C HIS A 42 -21.36 -12.14 7.08
N LEU A 43 -20.51 -11.99 6.07
CA LEU A 43 -20.55 -10.82 5.20
C LEU A 43 -21.65 -11.00 4.14
N PRO A 44 -22.23 -9.91 3.61
CA PRO A 44 -23.35 -9.98 2.67
C PRO A 44 -23.06 -10.80 1.41
N VAL A 45 -21.83 -10.78 0.93
CA VAL A 45 -21.36 -11.53 -0.24
C VAL A 45 -20.23 -12.47 0.19
N ALA A 46 -20.43 -13.77 -0.03
CA ALA A 46 -19.44 -14.79 0.28
C ALA A 46 -18.15 -14.58 -0.53
N ASN A 47 -16.99 -14.91 0.06
CA ASN A 47 -15.66 -14.85 -0.57
C ASN A 47 -15.21 -13.45 -1.03
N HIS A 48 -15.81 -12.38 -0.52
CA HIS A 48 -15.43 -11.00 -0.84
C HIS A 48 -14.95 -10.27 0.41
N GLY A 49 -13.87 -9.50 0.26
CA GLY A 49 -13.47 -8.48 1.23
C GLY A 49 -14.18 -7.15 0.95
N TYR A 50 -14.41 -6.37 2.00
CA TYR A 50 -15.06 -5.08 1.95
C TYR A 50 -14.07 -4.01 2.37
N ILE A 51 -14.01 -2.94 1.59
CA ILE A 51 -13.30 -1.71 1.94
C ILE A 51 -14.35 -0.61 1.99
N VAL A 52 -14.56 -0.05 3.18
CA VAL A 52 -15.47 1.07 3.43
C VAL A 52 -14.63 2.33 3.59
N LEU A 53 -14.87 3.30 2.72
CA LEU A 53 -14.22 4.60 2.81
C LEU A 53 -15.06 5.51 3.69
N THR A 54 -14.50 5.91 4.83
CA THR A 54 -15.16 6.85 5.74
C THR A 54 -14.71 8.28 5.42
N ASP A 55 -15.61 9.23 5.59
CA ASP A 55 -15.31 10.64 5.54
C ASP A 55 -14.54 11.08 6.80
N SER A 56 -13.86 12.23 6.71
CA SER A 56 -13.16 12.84 7.85
C SER A 56 -14.14 13.17 8.96
N SER A 57 -13.66 13.08 10.19
CA SER A 57 -14.40 13.48 11.38
C SER A 57 -13.90 14.83 11.88
N PRO A 58 -14.71 15.63 12.59
CA PRO A 58 -14.19 16.81 13.30
C PRO A 58 -13.04 16.49 14.29
N VAL A 59 -12.88 15.23 14.71
CA VAL A 59 -11.81 14.76 15.61
C VAL A 59 -10.54 14.28 14.88
N LEU A 60 -10.67 13.82 13.63
CA LEU A 60 -9.53 13.38 12.80
C LEU A 60 -9.68 13.99 11.41
N THR A 61 -8.69 14.80 11.02
CA THR A 61 -8.66 15.47 9.72
C THR A 61 -8.69 14.47 8.56
N ASP A 62 -8.26 13.24 8.79
CA ASP A 62 -7.96 12.25 7.76
C ASP A 62 -9.03 11.15 7.72
N SER A 63 -9.25 10.58 6.54
CA SER A 63 -10.18 9.47 6.36
C SER A 63 -9.62 8.17 6.92
N SER A 64 -10.49 7.37 7.53
CA SER A 64 -10.12 6.14 8.23
C SER A 64 -10.73 4.93 7.52
N PRO A 65 -10.11 4.40 6.45
CA PRO A 65 -10.69 3.30 5.71
C PRO A 65 -10.84 2.08 6.63
N VAL A 66 -12.00 1.43 6.51
CA VAL A 66 -12.34 0.22 7.25
C VAL A 66 -12.27 -0.95 6.30
N SER A 67 -11.60 -2.02 6.70
CA SER A 67 -11.51 -3.26 5.93
C SER A 67 -12.13 -4.41 6.71
N LEU A 68 -12.98 -5.19 6.06
CA LEU A 68 -13.58 -6.41 6.61
C LEU A 68 -13.38 -7.56 5.64
N TYR A 69 -12.84 -8.68 6.09
CA TYR A 69 -12.69 -9.87 5.25
C TYR A 69 -12.72 -11.14 6.08
N PRO A 70 -13.26 -12.24 5.53
CA PRO A 70 -13.28 -13.52 6.23
C PRO A 70 -11.84 -14.07 6.31
N ILE A 71 -11.46 -14.55 7.49
CA ILE A 71 -10.18 -15.25 7.72
C ILE A 71 -10.40 -16.74 7.98
N SER A 72 -11.62 -17.14 8.34
CA SER A 72 -12.07 -18.53 8.44
C SER A 72 -13.56 -18.63 8.12
N SER A 73 -14.12 -19.84 8.20
CA SER A 73 -15.56 -20.06 8.03
C SER A 73 -16.44 -19.41 9.11
N THR A 74 -15.84 -19.02 10.25
CA THR A 74 -16.56 -18.48 11.41
C THR A 74 -16.01 -17.13 11.90
N GLU A 75 -14.91 -16.66 11.32
CA GLU A 75 -14.21 -15.46 11.79
C GLU A 75 -13.98 -14.46 10.65
N ILE A 76 -14.33 -13.21 10.94
CA ILE A 76 -14.10 -12.06 10.07
C ILE A 76 -13.07 -11.17 10.78
N HIS A 77 -12.02 -10.79 10.06
CA HIS A 77 -11.08 -9.79 10.54
C HIS A 77 -11.56 -8.41 10.10
N CYS A 78 -11.72 -7.53 11.09
CA CYS A 78 -12.09 -6.13 10.89
C CYS A 78 -10.89 -5.28 11.30
N PHE A 79 -10.54 -4.28 10.50
CA PHE A 79 -9.58 -3.28 10.93
C PHE A 79 -9.90 -1.89 10.39
N VAL A 80 -9.48 -0.88 11.13
CA VAL A 80 -9.57 0.54 10.77
C VAL A 80 -8.17 1.12 10.74
N ALA A 81 -7.85 1.85 9.68
CA ALA A 81 -6.63 2.63 9.65
C ALA A 81 -6.89 4.03 10.19
N ILE A 82 -6.16 4.39 11.23
CA ILE A 82 -6.25 5.67 11.93
C ILE A 82 -5.01 6.46 11.56
N ALA A 83 -5.19 7.57 10.85
CA ALA A 83 -4.08 8.42 10.48
C ALA A 83 -3.52 9.17 11.69
N GLY A 84 -2.24 9.53 11.60
CA GLY A 84 -1.55 10.28 12.65
C GLY A 84 -0.62 9.43 13.50
N THR A 85 0.26 10.14 14.22
CA THR A 85 1.27 9.57 15.10
C THR A 85 0.73 9.20 16.48
N GLU A 86 -0.39 9.78 16.88
CA GLU A 86 -1.02 9.53 18.17
C GLU A 86 -2.30 8.71 17.97
N LEU A 87 -2.38 7.59 18.68
CA LEU A 87 -3.53 6.70 18.66
C LEU A 87 -4.37 6.95 19.92
N PRO A 88 -5.71 7.04 19.82
CA PRO A 88 -6.59 7.01 20.99
C PRO A 88 -6.25 5.81 21.88
N SER A 89 -6.22 6.00 23.19
CA SER A 89 -5.71 4.97 24.08
C SER A 89 -6.62 3.72 24.09
N THR A 90 -5.99 2.55 24.01
CA THR A 90 -6.67 1.25 24.15
C THR A 90 -6.99 0.93 25.60
N SER A 91 -6.18 1.42 26.55
CA SER A 91 -6.26 1.03 27.96
C SER A 91 -7.42 1.72 28.70
N ASN A 92 -7.76 2.95 28.31
CA ASN A 92 -8.85 3.72 28.90
C ASN A 92 -10.17 3.62 28.11
N GLY A 93 -10.18 2.92 26.97
CA GLY A 93 -11.37 2.72 26.14
C GLY A 93 -11.67 3.85 25.16
N GLU A 94 -10.81 4.86 25.04
CA GLU A 94 -10.96 5.95 24.06
C GLU A 94 -11.04 5.43 22.62
N LEU A 95 -10.23 4.41 22.29
CA LEU A 95 -10.28 3.81 20.97
C LEU A 95 -11.65 3.18 20.65
N SER A 96 -12.21 2.42 21.59
CA SER A 96 -13.55 1.83 21.42
C SER A 96 -14.62 2.92 21.29
N HIS A 97 -14.52 3.97 22.10
CA HIS A 97 -15.42 5.12 22.02
C HIS A 97 -15.31 5.82 20.66
N TYR A 98 -14.09 6.06 20.16
CA TYR A 98 -13.84 6.64 18.85
C TYR A 98 -14.45 5.77 17.73
N LEU A 99 -14.18 4.47 17.72
CA LEU A 99 -14.72 3.56 16.71
C LEU A 99 -16.25 3.56 16.70
N ARG A 100 -16.89 3.69 17.87
CA ARG A 100 -18.35 3.67 17.99
C ARG A 100 -19.02 4.99 17.62
N THR A 101 -18.42 6.12 18.00
CA THR A 101 -19.03 7.45 17.84
C THR A 101 -18.67 8.09 16.50
N VAL A 102 -17.49 7.79 15.96
CA VAL A 102 -16.97 8.41 14.75
C VAL A 102 -17.04 7.49 13.54
N VAL A 103 -16.62 6.23 13.69
CA VAL A 103 -16.48 5.31 12.55
C VAL A 103 -17.77 4.55 12.28
N ALA A 104 -18.38 3.94 13.31
CA ALA A 104 -19.57 3.11 13.17
C ALA A 104 -20.76 3.79 12.45
N PRO A 105 -21.07 5.09 12.67
CA PRO A 105 -22.17 5.76 11.95
C PRO A 105 -21.97 5.87 10.44
N GLN A 106 -20.73 5.70 9.96
CA GLN A 106 -20.38 5.76 8.54
C GLN A 106 -20.35 4.38 7.88
N ILE A 107 -20.55 3.31 8.65
CA ILE A 107 -20.58 1.94 8.15
C ILE A 107 -21.97 1.63 7.57
N PRO A 108 -22.05 1.02 6.37
CA PRO A 108 -23.32 0.57 5.80
C PRO A 108 -24.11 -0.32 6.76
N HIS A 109 -25.43 -0.23 6.71
CA HIS A 109 -26.32 -0.95 7.63
C HIS A 109 -26.07 -2.46 7.62
N GLU A 110 -25.73 -3.03 6.47
CA GLU A 110 -25.44 -4.46 6.28
C GLU A 110 -24.17 -4.92 7.01
N LEU A 111 -23.22 -4.01 7.27
CA LEU A 111 -21.95 -4.30 7.92
C LEU A 111 -21.91 -3.80 9.37
N TYR A 112 -22.91 -3.01 9.78
CA TYR A 112 -22.93 -2.34 11.08
C TYR A 112 -22.90 -3.31 12.27
N SER A 113 -23.69 -4.38 12.20
CA SER A 113 -23.74 -5.41 13.26
C SER A 113 -22.39 -6.14 13.39
N VAL A 114 -21.81 -6.51 12.25
CA VAL A 114 -20.47 -7.14 12.19
C VAL A 114 -19.44 -6.21 12.83
N PHE A 115 -19.41 -4.94 12.41
CA PHE A 115 -18.45 -3.95 12.88
C PHE A 115 -18.54 -3.72 14.39
N THR A 116 -19.75 -3.55 14.95
CA THR A 116 -19.95 -3.12 16.34
C THR A 116 -19.91 -4.25 17.37
N SER A 117 -20.08 -5.50 16.96
CA SER A 117 -20.25 -6.67 17.84
C SER A 117 -19.14 -6.91 18.88
N GLU A 118 -17.90 -6.55 18.58
CA GLU A 118 -16.72 -6.89 19.40
C GLU A 118 -15.93 -5.66 19.89
N ILE A 119 -16.35 -4.44 19.54
CA ILE A 119 -15.62 -3.20 19.86
C ILE A 119 -15.52 -2.97 21.39
N ASP A 120 -16.58 -3.31 22.12
CA ASP A 120 -16.67 -3.07 23.57
C ASP A 120 -15.96 -4.16 24.40
N LYS A 121 -15.59 -5.30 23.79
CA LYS A 121 -14.97 -6.43 24.50
C LYS A 121 -13.46 -6.26 24.72
N ARG A 122 -12.90 -5.08 24.43
CA ARG A 122 -11.48 -4.72 24.55
C ARG A 122 -10.53 -5.69 23.83
N SER A 123 -10.99 -6.36 22.78
CA SER A 123 -10.21 -7.31 21.97
C SER A 123 -9.39 -6.63 20.87
N ILE A 124 -9.46 -5.30 20.77
CA ILE A 124 -8.81 -4.51 19.71
C ILE A 124 -7.30 -4.51 19.91
N ARG A 125 -6.58 -4.94 18.88
CA ARG A 125 -5.12 -4.89 18.80
C ARG A 125 -4.71 -3.76 17.87
N THR A 126 -3.62 -3.09 18.21
CA THR A 126 -3.11 -1.97 17.41
C THR A 126 -1.71 -2.27 16.90
N MET A 127 -1.40 -1.80 15.70
CA MET A 127 -0.09 -1.92 15.09
C MET A 127 0.25 -0.64 14.33
N PRO A 128 1.45 -0.07 14.49
CA PRO A 128 1.89 1.05 13.65
C PRO A 128 2.07 0.59 12.20
N SER A 129 1.64 1.41 11.26
CA SER A 129 1.86 1.21 9.83
C SER A 129 3.17 1.85 9.44
N TYR A 130 4.15 1.06 9.01
CA TYR A 130 5.44 1.58 8.56
C TYR A 130 5.54 1.63 7.03
N SER A 131 6.23 2.65 6.54
CA SER A 131 6.72 2.73 5.16
C SER A 131 8.24 2.87 5.18
N MET A 132 8.93 2.08 4.35
CA MET A 132 10.38 2.09 4.25
C MET A 132 10.84 1.65 2.85
N PRO A 133 11.56 2.50 2.10
CA PRO A 133 12.11 2.13 0.81
C PRO A 133 13.26 1.12 0.93
N ALA A 134 13.45 0.30 -0.09
CA ALA A 134 14.54 -0.68 -0.16
C ALA A 134 15.87 0.00 -0.52
N LEU A 135 16.62 0.46 0.49
CA LEU A 135 17.94 1.11 0.30
C LEU A 135 19.05 0.40 1.11
N PRO A 136 19.34 -0.89 0.85
CA PRO A 136 20.41 -1.60 1.54
C PRO A 136 21.80 -1.27 0.98
N TYR A 137 22.82 -1.47 1.79
CA TYR A 137 24.23 -1.45 1.42
C TYR A 137 24.69 -2.87 1.08
N PRO A 138 25.55 -3.06 0.06
CA PRO A 138 26.23 -4.33 -0.15
C PRO A 138 26.98 -4.73 1.11
N THR A 139 26.58 -5.84 1.72
CA THR A 139 27.12 -6.34 2.97
C THR A 139 27.55 -7.79 2.77
N PRO A 140 28.85 -8.09 2.64
CA PRO A 140 29.34 -9.45 2.49
C PRO A 140 28.81 -10.38 3.58
N GLY A 141 28.25 -11.51 3.16
CA GLY A 141 27.68 -12.52 4.06
C GLY A 141 26.28 -12.21 4.61
N ALA A 142 25.62 -11.12 4.19
CA ALA A 142 24.28 -10.78 4.65
C ALA A 142 23.33 -10.34 3.51
N LEU A 143 22.07 -10.75 3.60
CA LEU A 143 20.99 -10.34 2.70
C LEU A 143 19.72 -10.03 3.50
N LEU A 144 19.07 -8.90 3.22
CA LEU A 144 17.77 -8.55 3.81
C LEU A 144 16.63 -9.04 2.90
N LEU A 145 15.57 -9.59 3.47
CA LEU A 145 14.33 -9.95 2.78
C LEU A 145 13.08 -9.54 3.58
N GLY A 146 11.94 -9.48 2.89
CA GLY A 146 10.63 -9.15 3.49
C GLY A 146 10.58 -7.71 4.04
N ASP A 147 9.79 -7.52 5.10
CA ASP A 147 9.61 -6.20 5.73
C ASP A 147 10.89 -5.67 6.39
N ALA A 148 11.86 -6.54 6.67
CA ALA A 148 13.20 -6.12 7.08
C ALA A 148 13.97 -5.40 5.96
N LEU A 149 13.64 -5.65 4.68
CA LEU A 149 14.22 -4.95 3.52
C LEU A 149 13.35 -3.76 3.08
N ASN A 150 12.04 -3.94 2.99
CA ASN A 150 11.14 -3.00 2.33
C ASN A 150 9.74 -3.07 2.92
N MET A 151 9.25 -1.94 3.44
CA MET A 151 7.89 -1.81 3.92
C MET A 151 7.08 -0.84 3.08
N ARG A 152 5.79 -1.12 2.97
CA ARG A 152 4.79 -0.31 2.30
C ARG A 152 3.59 -0.17 3.22
N LEU A 153 2.72 0.79 2.91
CA LEU A 153 1.49 0.95 3.67
C LEU A 153 0.58 -0.27 3.50
N PRO A 154 -0.07 -0.72 4.58
CA PRO A 154 -0.78 -1.99 4.61
C PRO A 154 -2.07 -2.00 3.77
N HIS A 155 -2.56 -0.83 3.34
CA HIS A 155 -3.77 -0.68 2.53
C HIS A 155 -3.73 -1.42 1.19
N GLY A 156 -2.54 -1.65 0.63
CA GLY A 156 -2.38 -2.46 -0.58
C GLY A 156 -2.30 -3.97 -0.34
N ALA A 157 -2.26 -4.43 0.91
CA ALA A 157 -2.12 -5.84 1.34
C ALA A 157 -1.01 -6.67 0.65
N GLY A 158 -0.07 -6.05 -0.07
CA GLY A 158 0.89 -6.75 -0.93
C GLY A 158 2.22 -7.11 -0.29
N GLY A 159 2.36 -6.95 1.04
CA GLY A 159 3.61 -7.24 1.76
C GLY A 159 4.08 -8.68 1.56
N MET A 160 3.18 -9.63 1.84
CA MET A 160 3.45 -11.07 1.67
C MET A 160 3.66 -11.44 0.20
N THR A 161 2.88 -10.88 -0.74
CA THR A 161 3.03 -11.11 -2.17
C THR A 161 4.45 -10.79 -2.64
N VAL A 162 4.98 -9.64 -2.23
CA VAL A 162 6.35 -9.27 -2.61
C VAL A 162 7.39 -10.08 -1.84
N ALA A 163 7.16 -10.44 -0.57
CA ALA A 163 8.09 -11.31 0.15
C ALA A 163 8.21 -12.68 -0.53
N LEU A 164 7.09 -13.29 -0.93
CA LEU A 164 7.06 -14.58 -1.62
C LEU A 164 7.66 -14.49 -3.02
N SER A 165 7.36 -13.42 -3.76
CA SER A 165 8.00 -13.15 -5.06
C SER A 165 9.52 -12.94 -4.92
N ASP A 166 9.94 -12.21 -3.89
CA ASP A 166 11.35 -11.95 -3.60
C ASP A 166 12.09 -13.25 -3.32
N VAL A 167 11.52 -14.22 -2.58
CA VAL A 167 12.19 -15.50 -2.22
C VAL A 167 12.63 -16.30 -3.45
N VAL A 168 11.87 -16.27 -4.54
CA VAL A 168 12.21 -17.01 -5.77
C VAL A 168 13.53 -16.52 -6.37
N ILE A 169 13.82 -15.22 -6.26
CA ILE A 169 14.99 -14.60 -6.91
C ILE A 169 16.31 -15.07 -6.27
N PRO A 170 16.57 -14.93 -4.95
CA PRO A 170 17.75 -15.50 -4.32
C PRO A 170 17.82 -17.02 -4.48
N ARG A 171 16.69 -17.75 -4.45
CA ARG A 171 16.67 -19.20 -4.70
C ARG A 171 17.26 -19.54 -6.06
N ASP A 172 16.84 -18.84 -7.12
CA ASP A 172 17.35 -19.06 -8.47
C ASP A 172 18.81 -18.61 -8.62
N LEU A 173 19.18 -17.45 -8.05
CA LEU A 173 20.57 -16.96 -8.07
C LEU A 173 21.51 -17.94 -7.34
N LEU A 174 21.15 -18.34 -6.11
CA LEU A 174 21.96 -19.25 -5.29
C LEU A 174 22.03 -20.66 -5.90
N SER A 175 20.99 -21.12 -6.60
CA SER A 175 21.03 -22.43 -7.29
C SER A 175 22.11 -22.52 -8.38
N ARG A 176 22.54 -21.38 -8.93
CA ARG A 176 23.57 -21.29 -9.97
C ARG A 176 24.96 -20.96 -9.41
N TRP A 177 25.04 -20.65 -8.12
CA TRP A 177 26.26 -20.20 -7.45
C TRP A 177 26.79 -21.29 -6.51
N HIS A 178 27.97 -21.82 -6.82
CA HIS A 178 28.48 -23.03 -6.15
C HIS A 178 29.44 -22.75 -4.98
N ASN A 179 30.02 -21.54 -4.89
CA ASN A 179 31.03 -21.22 -3.88
C ASN A 179 30.55 -20.15 -2.88
N LEU A 180 30.03 -20.58 -1.73
CA LEU A 180 29.58 -19.65 -0.68
C LEU A 180 30.73 -19.08 0.18
N ASN A 181 31.94 -19.61 0.07
CA ASN A 181 33.06 -19.21 0.94
C ASN A 181 33.56 -17.79 0.64
N ASP A 182 33.36 -17.29 -0.59
CA ASP A 182 33.72 -15.93 -0.98
C ASP A 182 32.53 -14.99 -0.80
N ALA A 183 32.42 -14.42 0.40
CA ALA A 183 31.35 -13.50 0.79
C ALA A 183 31.31 -12.22 -0.08
N SER A 184 32.46 -11.76 -0.60
CA SER A 184 32.54 -10.54 -1.41
C SER A 184 32.04 -10.77 -2.83
N SER A 185 32.47 -11.86 -3.46
CA SER A 185 31.97 -12.24 -4.79
C SER A 185 30.49 -12.61 -4.74
N LEU A 186 30.06 -13.36 -3.71
CA LEU A 186 28.65 -13.67 -3.50
C LEU A 186 27.81 -12.41 -3.29
N CYS A 187 28.29 -11.45 -2.49
CA CYS A 187 27.58 -10.19 -2.28
C CYS A 187 27.42 -9.40 -3.58
N THR A 188 28.46 -9.34 -4.40
CA THR A 188 28.41 -8.66 -5.71
C THR A 188 27.41 -9.34 -6.64
N TYR A 189 27.43 -10.67 -6.69
CA TYR A 189 26.49 -11.45 -7.50
C TYR A 189 25.03 -11.26 -7.05
N LEU A 190 24.79 -11.30 -5.73
CA LEU A 190 23.46 -11.10 -5.15
C LEU A 190 22.92 -9.67 -5.33
N GLN A 191 23.72 -8.69 -5.74
CA GLN A 191 23.18 -7.36 -6.09
C GLN A 191 22.15 -7.43 -7.23
N ALA A 192 22.22 -8.44 -8.10
CA ALA A 192 21.23 -8.69 -9.14
C ALA A 192 19.80 -8.81 -8.57
N PHE A 193 19.64 -9.32 -7.34
CA PHE A 193 18.36 -9.40 -6.64
C PHE A 193 17.63 -8.04 -6.61
N TYR A 194 18.35 -6.95 -6.31
CA TYR A 194 17.75 -5.62 -6.20
C TYR A 194 17.25 -5.06 -7.52
N SER A 195 17.78 -5.53 -8.64
CA SER A 195 17.28 -5.20 -9.99
C SER A 195 16.11 -6.08 -10.39
N LEU A 196 16.24 -7.40 -10.17
CA LEU A 196 15.24 -8.40 -10.57
C LEU A 196 13.92 -8.25 -9.82
N ARG A 197 13.93 -7.79 -8.56
CA ARG A 197 12.72 -7.59 -7.78
C ARG A 197 11.88 -6.38 -8.16
N LYS A 198 12.46 -5.43 -8.90
CA LYS A 198 11.84 -4.11 -9.14
C LYS A 198 10.45 -4.18 -9.78
N PRO A 199 10.18 -5.00 -10.81
CA PRO A 199 8.85 -5.03 -11.43
C PRO A 199 7.73 -5.31 -10.42
N MET A 200 7.91 -6.31 -9.55
CA MET A 200 6.93 -6.64 -8.52
C MET A 200 6.90 -5.58 -7.41
N ALA A 201 8.06 -5.28 -6.84
CA ALA A 201 8.17 -4.41 -5.67
C ALA A 201 7.70 -2.98 -5.96
N VAL A 202 8.13 -2.39 -7.09
CA VAL A 202 7.73 -1.03 -7.51
C VAL A 202 6.23 -1.01 -7.76
N THR A 203 5.69 -1.98 -8.50
CA THR A 203 4.26 -2.01 -8.83
C THR A 203 3.38 -1.98 -7.57
N ILE A 204 3.65 -2.90 -6.63
CA ILE A 204 2.88 -3.00 -5.39
C ILE A 204 3.11 -1.79 -4.48
N ASN A 205 4.35 -1.29 -4.37
CA ASN A 205 4.65 -0.17 -3.48
C ASN A 205 4.02 1.14 -3.96
N THR A 206 4.11 1.41 -5.26
CA THR A 206 3.51 2.58 -5.88
C THR A 206 1.99 2.49 -5.77
N LEU A 207 1.39 1.33 -6.05
CA LEU A 207 -0.06 1.17 -5.93
C LEU A 207 -0.54 1.36 -4.48
N ALA A 208 0.14 0.77 -3.49
CA ALA A 208 -0.18 0.96 -2.09
C ALA A 208 -0.13 2.45 -1.68
N SER A 209 0.84 3.19 -2.21
CA SER A 209 0.98 4.63 -1.96
C SER A 209 -0.08 5.48 -2.67
N VAL A 210 -0.51 5.08 -3.87
CA VAL A 210 -1.62 5.73 -4.60
C VAL A 210 -2.94 5.49 -3.87
N VAL A 211 -3.23 4.24 -3.51
CA VAL A 211 -4.40 3.83 -2.72
C VAL A 211 -4.47 4.63 -1.42
N ASP A 212 -3.37 4.69 -0.67
CA ASP A 212 -3.31 5.45 0.58
C ASP A 212 -3.57 6.95 0.36
N LYS A 213 -2.94 7.58 -0.64
CA LYS A 213 -3.18 9.00 -0.97
C LYS A 213 -4.62 9.28 -1.41
N ILE A 214 -5.26 8.38 -2.14
CA ILE A 214 -6.63 8.60 -2.61
C ILE A 214 -7.61 8.41 -1.45
N PHE A 215 -7.39 7.38 -0.63
CA PHE A 215 -8.39 6.93 0.34
C PHE A 215 -8.18 7.42 1.77
N CYS A 216 -6.94 7.77 2.16
CA CYS A 216 -6.60 8.13 3.54
C CYS A 216 -6.29 9.63 3.72
N THR A 217 -6.03 10.38 2.65
CA THR A 217 -5.75 11.82 2.75
C THR A 217 -6.96 12.60 3.25
N PRO A 218 -6.77 13.65 4.07
CA PRO A 218 -7.85 14.55 4.50
C PRO A 218 -8.69 15.02 3.29
N PRO A 219 -10.01 14.99 3.39
CA PRO A 219 -10.89 15.34 2.29
C PRO A 219 -10.84 16.86 2.07
N THR A 220 -9.96 17.29 1.19
CA THR A 220 -10.20 18.52 0.46
C THR A 220 -11.29 18.26 -0.58
N GLN A 221 -11.92 19.33 -1.08
CA GLN A 221 -12.89 19.20 -2.17
C GLN A 221 -12.30 18.41 -3.37
N ALA A 222 -11.02 18.63 -3.68
CA ALA A 222 -10.32 17.86 -4.71
C ALA A 222 -10.22 16.36 -4.36
N THR A 223 -9.89 15.99 -3.12
CA THR A 223 -9.77 14.57 -2.72
C THR A 223 -11.13 13.85 -2.75
N LYS A 224 -12.23 14.54 -2.37
CA LYS A 224 -13.59 13.97 -2.49
C LYS A 224 -13.96 13.70 -3.95
N GLU A 225 -13.71 14.67 -4.83
CA GLU A 225 -13.92 14.51 -6.27
C GLU A 225 -13.06 13.38 -6.85
N VAL A 226 -11.79 13.22 -6.43
CA VAL A 226 -10.95 12.07 -6.83
C VAL A 226 -11.58 10.74 -6.43
N ARG A 227 -12.11 10.62 -5.21
CA ARG A 227 -12.71 9.36 -4.72
C ARG A 227 -13.97 9.01 -5.50
N GLU A 228 -14.83 9.98 -5.74
CA GLU A 228 -16.03 9.80 -6.56
C GLU A 228 -15.66 9.36 -7.98
N VAL A 229 -14.70 10.06 -8.60
CA VAL A 229 -14.15 9.67 -9.91
C VAL A 229 -13.58 8.26 -9.86
N CYS A 230 -12.88 7.87 -8.80
CA CYS A 230 -12.34 6.52 -8.62
C CYS A 230 -13.43 5.45 -8.61
N PHE A 231 -14.51 5.67 -7.84
CA PHE A 231 -15.65 4.76 -7.86
C PHE A 231 -16.35 4.71 -9.21
N VAL A 232 -16.57 5.86 -9.85
CA VAL A 232 -17.19 5.89 -11.19
C VAL A 232 -16.28 5.19 -12.20
N PHE A 233 -14.97 5.42 -12.14
CA PHE A 233 -13.98 4.80 -13.01
C PHE A 233 -13.95 3.27 -12.89
N PHE A 234 -14.05 2.73 -11.67
CA PHE A 234 -14.17 1.29 -11.46
C PHE A 234 -15.54 0.71 -11.86
N ASN A 235 -16.59 1.54 -11.92
CA ASN A 235 -17.92 1.12 -12.34
C ASN A 235 -18.21 1.38 -13.83
N LEU A 236 -17.30 2.03 -14.55
CA LEU A 236 -17.41 2.28 -15.98
C LEU A 236 -17.32 0.95 -16.74
N LYS A 237 -18.47 0.48 -17.23
CA LYS A 237 -18.55 -0.61 -18.19
C LYS A 237 -18.40 -0.06 -19.60
N LEU A 238 -17.22 0.47 -19.94
CA LEU A 238 -16.93 0.88 -21.31
C LEU A 238 -16.71 -0.37 -22.18
N PRO A 239 -17.45 -0.55 -23.28
CA PRO A 239 -17.40 -1.78 -24.09
C PRO A 239 -16.05 -2.08 -24.74
N PHE A 240 -15.12 -1.11 -24.77
CA PHE A 240 -13.79 -1.24 -25.37
C PHE A 240 -12.63 -1.01 -24.39
N LEU A 241 -12.92 -0.66 -23.13
CA LEU A 241 -11.90 -0.39 -22.11
C LEU A 241 -12.34 -1.04 -20.78
N SER A 242 -11.95 -2.31 -20.57
CA SER A 242 -12.01 -2.91 -19.24
C SER A 242 -10.85 -2.32 -18.43
N THR A 243 -11.12 -1.29 -17.63
CA THR A 243 -10.14 -0.66 -16.75
C THR A 243 -9.99 -1.42 -15.42
N VAL A 244 -11.00 -2.21 -15.06
CA VAL A 244 -11.06 -2.94 -13.79
C VAL A 244 -10.13 -4.14 -13.80
N GLU A 245 -10.18 -4.98 -14.83
CA GLU A 245 -9.41 -6.23 -14.86
C GLU A 245 -7.88 -6.00 -14.78
N PRO A 246 -7.28 -5.09 -15.57
CA PRO A 246 -5.84 -4.85 -15.46
C PRO A 246 -5.47 -4.15 -14.15
N ALA A 247 -6.31 -3.26 -13.63
CA ALA A 247 -6.10 -2.64 -12.31
C ALA A 247 -6.12 -3.68 -11.18
N MET A 248 -7.06 -4.63 -11.23
CA MET A 248 -7.15 -5.74 -10.28
C MET A 248 -6.00 -6.73 -10.45
N ALA A 249 -5.50 -6.94 -11.68
CA ALA A 249 -4.30 -7.75 -11.94
C ALA A 249 -3.03 -7.10 -11.36
N LEU A 250 -2.94 -5.78 -11.39
CA LEU A 250 -1.87 -5.02 -10.72
C LEU A 250 -2.01 -5.09 -9.19
N LEU A 251 -3.21 -4.92 -8.65
CA LEU A 251 -3.49 -4.95 -7.21
C LEU A 251 -3.25 -6.32 -6.59
N SER A 252 -3.68 -7.38 -7.26
CA SER A 252 -3.45 -8.77 -6.84
C SER A 252 -1.99 -9.21 -7.01
N GLY A 253 -1.18 -8.45 -7.75
CA GLY A 253 0.19 -8.81 -8.09
C GLY A 253 0.30 -9.95 -9.10
N LEU A 254 -0.79 -10.29 -9.81
CA LEU A 254 -0.80 -11.34 -10.85
C LEU A 254 -0.13 -10.89 -12.15
N ASN A 255 -0.16 -9.59 -12.46
CA ASN A 255 0.52 -9.03 -13.62
C ASN A 255 1.29 -7.75 -13.26
N PRO A 256 2.43 -7.87 -12.55
CA PRO A 256 3.23 -6.71 -12.19
C PRO A 256 3.90 -6.09 -13.42
N SER A 257 3.30 -5.02 -13.94
CA SER A 257 3.84 -4.27 -15.07
C SER A 257 3.88 -2.79 -14.74
N THR A 258 5.10 -2.24 -14.66
CA THR A 258 5.30 -0.80 -14.40
C THR A 258 4.70 0.07 -15.51
N MET A 259 4.81 -0.36 -16.77
CA MET A 259 4.21 0.38 -17.89
C MET A 259 2.69 0.38 -17.79
N SER A 260 2.09 -0.78 -17.48
CA SER A 260 0.64 -0.87 -17.26
C SER A 260 0.20 0.04 -16.11
N LEU A 261 0.95 0.04 -15.00
CA LEU A 261 0.66 0.90 -13.85
C LEU A 261 0.66 2.39 -14.23
N VAL A 262 1.70 2.86 -14.94
CA VAL A 262 1.80 4.26 -15.37
C VAL A 262 0.63 4.63 -16.27
N LEU A 263 0.29 3.79 -17.24
CA LEU A 263 -0.84 4.01 -18.15
C LEU A 263 -2.18 4.10 -17.40
N HIS A 264 -2.42 3.23 -16.41
CA HIS A 264 -3.65 3.25 -15.61
C HIS A 264 -3.74 4.51 -14.75
N ILE A 265 -2.64 4.95 -14.14
CA ILE A 265 -2.60 6.16 -13.33
C ILE A 265 -2.87 7.40 -14.21
N LEU A 266 -2.27 7.46 -15.40
CA LEU A 266 -2.51 8.56 -16.35
C LEU A 266 -3.96 8.56 -16.86
N LEU A 267 -4.48 7.40 -17.23
CA LEU A 267 -5.87 7.26 -17.68
C LEU A 267 -6.85 7.70 -16.60
N PHE A 268 -6.61 7.29 -15.35
CA PHE A 268 -7.40 7.71 -14.20
C PHE A 268 -7.32 9.24 -13.98
N ALA A 269 -6.13 9.83 -14.07
CA ALA A 269 -5.93 11.28 -13.90
C ALA A 269 -6.64 12.09 -15.00
N ILE A 270 -6.55 11.66 -16.26
CA ILE A 270 -7.23 12.29 -17.41
C ILE A 270 -8.74 12.18 -17.25
N TYR A 271 -9.24 11.00 -16.90
CA TYR A 271 -10.66 10.77 -16.67
C TYR A 271 -11.21 11.64 -15.53
N GLY A 272 -10.46 11.76 -14.43
CA GLY A 272 -10.82 12.64 -13.32
C GLY A 272 -10.85 14.11 -13.70
N ALA A 273 -9.83 14.58 -14.42
CA ALA A 273 -9.80 15.95 -14.91
C ALA A 273 -10.98 16.25 -15.85
N ALA A 274 -11.27 15.35 -16.80
CA ALA A 274 -12.40 15.49 -17.72
C ALA A 274 -13.74 15.53 -16.97
N SER A 275 -13.94 14.67 -15.97
CA SER A 275 -15.16 14.60 -15.17
C SER A 275 -15.40 15.89 -14.38
N VAL A 276 -14.35 16.50 -13.82
CA VAL A 276 -14.44 17.77 -13.08
C VAL A 276 -14.71 18.97 -14.00
N LEU A 277 -14.25 18.92 -15.25
CA LEU A 277 -14.45 19.98 -16.23
C LEU A 277 -15.87 19.99 -16.84
N LEU A 278 -16.62 18.89 -16.72
CA LEU A 278 -17.97 18.78 -17.23
C LEU A 278 -19.03 19.24 -16.20
N PRO A 279 -20.21 19.72 -16.64
CA PRO A 279 -20.57 20.07 -18.02
C PRO A 279 -19.95 21.39 -18.49
N PHE A 280 -19.54 22.27 -17.56
CA PHE A 280 -18.91 23.55 -17.88
C PHE A 280 -17.58 23.74 -17.12
N PRO A 281 -16.51 24.12 -17.82
CA PRO A 281 -15.23 24.44 -17.21
C PRO A 281 -15.33 25.82 -16.53
N SER A 282 -15.04 25.87 -15.23
CA SER A 282 -14.82 27.13 -14.49
C SER A 282 -13.36 27.23 -14.09
N PHE A 283 -12.83 28.44 -13.84
CA PHE A 283 -11.42 28.61 -13.41
C PHE A 283 -11.07 27.73 -12.19
N ARG A 284 -12.02 27.59 -11.26
CA ARG A 284 -11.88 26.71 -10.10
C ARG A 284 -11.78 25.23 -10.48
N ARG A 285 -12.64 24.76 -11.39
CA ARG A 285 -12.63 23.37 -11.88
C ARG A 285 -11.41 23.06 -12.73
N LEU A 286 -10.96 24.03 -13.52
CA LEU A 286 -9.74 23.92 -14.31
C LEU A 286 -8.52 23.82 -13.41
N TRP A 287 -8.46 24.63 -12.35
CA TRP A 287 -7.43 24.51 -11.32
C TRP A 287 -7.45 23.14 -10.61
N ILE A 288 -8.63 22.62 -10.27
CA ILE A 288 -8.76 21.28 -9.70
C ILE A 288 -8.31 20.21 -10.70
N GLY A 289 -8.71 20.30 -11.97
CA GLY A 289 -8.25 19.41 -13.04
C GLY A 289 -6.73 19.39 -13.21
N VAL A 290 -6.08 20.56 -13.15
CA VAL A 290 -4.62 20.67 -13.15
C VAL A 290 -4.02 19.97 -11.92
N ILE A 291 -4.59 20.17 -10.72
CA ILE A 291 -4.15 19.47 -9.51
C ILE A 291 -4.31 17.95 -9.67
N LEU A 292 -5.38 17.46 -10.29
CA LEU A 292 -5.61 16.03 -10.50
C LEU A 292 -4.56 15.39 -11.40
N ILE A 293 -4.07 16.11 -12.40
CA ILE A 293 -3.01 15.63 -13.29
C ILE A 293 -1.64 15.78 -12.62
N TRP A 294 -1.39 16.90 -11.95
CA TRP A 294 -0.09 17.24 -11.37
C TRP A 294 0.24 16.44 -10.10
N ARG A 295 -0.73 16.19 -9.22
CA ARG A 295 -0.51 15.60 -7.90
C ARG A 295 -0.10 14.12 -7.91
N PRO A 296 -0.60 13.28 -8.84
CA PRO A 296 -0.03 11.95 -9.08
C PRO A 296 1.39 12.00 -9.66
N LEU A 297 1.75 13.08 -10.37
CA LEU A 297 3.08 13.30 -10.95
C LEU A 297 4.07 13.95 -9.97
N ASP A 298 3.60 14.45 -8.83
CA ASP A 298 4.42 15.14 -7.83
C ASP A 298 5.51 14.23 -7.23
N ASN A 299 6.65 14.84 -6.90
CA ASN A 299 8.01 14.27 -6.72
C ASN A 299 8.15 13.03 -5.83
N ARG A 300 7.12 12.65 -5.06
CA ARG A 300 7.14 11.45 -4.20
C ARG A 300 6.89 10.16 -4.98
N MET A 301 6.07 10.19 -6.04
CA MET A 301 5.97 9.04 -6.96
C MET A 301 7.21 8.98 -7.86
N ALA A 302 7.79 10.12 -8.21
CA ALA A 302 9.07 10.18 -8.92
C ALA A 302 10.23 9.57 -8.11
N GLN A 303 10.19 9.54 -6.77
CA GLN A 303 11.20 8.83 -5.95
C GLN A 303 11.10 7.30 -6.06
N ASP A 304 9.89 6.75 -6.13
CA ASP A 304 9.67 5.32 -6.33
C ASP A 304 9.93 4.89 -7.80
N VAL A 305 9.66 5.80 -8.75
CA VAL A 305 9.94 5.63 -10.19
C VAL A 305 11.42 5.87 -10.52
N SER A 306 12.12 6.82 -9.90
CA SER A 306 13.56 7.04 -10.13
C SER A 306 14.44 5.87 -9.66
N ALA A 307 13.89 4.97 -8.86
CA ALA A 307 14.51 3.68 -8.54
C ALA A 307 14.51 2.67 -9.73
N LEU A 308 13.85 2.97 -10.86
CA LEU A 308 13.71 2.12 -12.06
C LEU A 308 15.01 1.86 -12.86
N SER A 309 16.17 2.39 -12.43
CA SER A 309 17.54 2.25 -13.02
C SER A 309 17.92 3.28 -14.11
N ARG A 310 19.24 3.56 -14.17
CA ARG A 310 20.08 4.46 -15.03
C ARG A 310 19.37 5.36 -16.07
N PRO A 311 19.87 6.59 -16.24
CA PRO A 311 19.07 7.79 -16.44
C PRO A 311 18.12 7.66 -17.64
N LEU A 312 16.92 7.14 -17.40
CA LEU A 312 15.76 7.70 -18.07
C LEU A 312 15.60 9.07 -17.45
N THR A 313 16.28 10.04 -18.07
CA THR A 313 16.17 11.46 -17.74
C THR A 313 14.68 11.79 -17.61
N MET A 314 14.33 12.63 -16.63
CA MET A 314 12.98 13.19 -16.49
C MET A 314 12.37 13.62 -17.85
N GLU A 315 13.21 13.95 -18.82
CA GLU A 315 12.84 14.26 -20.20
C GLU A 315 12.00 13.21 -20.93
N MET A 316 12.15 11.90 -20.67
CA MET A 316 11.27 10.92 -21.34
C MET A 316 9.84 10.89 -20.78
N CYS A 317 9.64 11.28 -19.51
CA CYS A 317 8.30 11.55 -19.00
C CYS A 317 7.73 12.86 -19.56
N TRP A 318 8.59 13.83 -19.91
CA TRP A 318 8.18 15.06 -20.61
C TRP A 318 7.89 14.84 -22.11
N LEU A 319 8.61 13.94 -22.78
CA LEU A 319 8.48 13.66 -24.22
C LEU A 319 7.21 12.89 -24.59
N LEU A 320 6.53 12.27 -23.61
CA LEU A 320 5.18 11.70 -23.80
C LEU A 320 4.07 12.75 -23.58
N ILE A 321 4.43 14.02 -23.35
CA ILE A 321 3.53 15.15 -23.04
C ILE A 321 3.65 16.28 -24.10
N LEU A 322 4.13 15.95 -25.31
CA LEU A 322 3.87 16.68 -26.55
C LEU A 322 3.29 15.72 -27.58
#